data_AF-A0A9P5L3U3-F1
#
_entry.id   AF-A0A9P5L3U3-F1
#
_cell.length_a   1.000
_cell.length_b   1.000
_cell.length_c   1.000
_cell.angle_alpha   90.00
_cell.angle_beta   90.00
_cell.angle_gamma   90.00
#
_symmetry.space_group_name_H-M   'P 1'
#
loop_
_entity.id
_entity.type
_entity.pdbx_description
1 polymer ?
#
loop_
_entity_poly.entity_id
_entity_poly.type
_entity_poly.pdbx_seq_one_letter_code
_entity_poly.pdbx_strand_id
1 'polypeptide(L)'
;MAAPGNIAIDDLTGWWSMNLQLSESYDSILKVQGVNWLTRKVLNVGNITMTIKQYADKAGFTHLTIDSKSGSGVPGSIENRLLNNETRHASHPLFGKITGCTARVNLADLPSAWLADGWEQGTTRAIIITTEHLDIDRVT
;
A
#
# COMPACT_ATOMS: atom_id res chain seq x y z
N MET A 1 -1.93 -1.15 10.59
CA MET A 1 -3.09 -0.28 10.89
C MET A 1 -4.32 -1.18 10.98
N ALA A 2 -5.08 -1.13 12.07
CA ALA A 2 -6.32 -1.89 12.17
C ALA A 2 -7.47 -1.07 11.57
N ALA A 3 -8.31 -1.70 10.75
CA ALA A 3 -9.51 -1.07 10.24
C ALA A 3 -10.70 -1.30 11.19
N PRO A 4 -11.63 -0.34 11.30
CA PRO A 4 -12.91 -0.59 11.98
C PRO A 4 -13.65 -1.77 11.34
N GLY A 5 -14.35 -2.58 12.13
CA GLY A 5 -15.01 -3.81 11.64
C GLY A 5 -16.12 -3.60 10.61
N ASN A 6 -16.55 -2.35 10.37
CA ASN A 6 -17.51 -1.99 9.33
C ASN A 6 -16.86 -1.59 8.00
N ILE A 7 -15.53 -1.56 7.92
CA ILE A 7 -14.80 -1.27 6.67
C ILE A 7 -14.40 -2.59 6.01
N ALA A 8 -14.72 -2.72 4.73
CA ALA A 8 -14.39 -3.89 3.90
C ALA A 8 -13.59 -3.48 2.67
N ILE A 9 -12.95 -4.45 2.01
CA ILE A 9 -12.19 -4.22 0.76
C ILE A 9 -13.06 -3.73 -0.42
N ASP A 10 -14.39 -3.78 -0.26
CA ASP A 10 -15.34 -3.24 -1.22
C ASP A 10 -15.49 -1.72 -1.13
N ASP A 11 -15.16 -1.12 0.03
CA ASP A 11 -15.08 0.32 0.22
C ASP A 11 -14.05 0.70 1.29
N LEU A 12 -12.86 1.10 0.86
CA LEU A 12 -11.78 1.59 1.72
C LEU A 12 -11.83 3.12 1.91
N THR A 13 -12.86 3.79 1.40
CA THR A 13 -12.96 5.26 1.43
C THR A 13 -12.93 5.77 2.86
N GLY A 14 -12.04 6.71 3.14
CA GLY A 14 -11.91 7.26 4.47
C GLY A 14 -10.59 7.98 4.73
N TRP A 15 -10.46 8.47 5.94
CA TRP A 15 -9.22 9.02 6.46
C TRP A 15 -8.62 8.04 7.47
N TRP A 16 -7.33 7.77 7.31
CA TRP A 16 -6.61 6.74 8.02
C TRP A 16 -5.39 7.39 8.68
N SER A 17 -5.18 7.09 9.96
CA SER A 17 -3.94 7.42 10.66
C SER A 17 -3.28 6.16 11.14
N MET A 18 -1.96 6.10 10.99
CA MET A 18 -1.19 5.03 11.56
C MET A 18 -1.22 5.10 13.10
N ASN A 19 -1.41 3.95 13.74
CA ASN A 19 -1.24 3.82 15.18
C ASN A 19 0.20 3.35 15.46
N LEU A 20 1.08 4.30 15.78
CA LEU A 20 2.49 4.03 16.04
C LEU A 20 2.73 3.16 17.28
N GLN A 21 1.82 3.13 18.26
CA GLN A 21 1.96 2.28 19.45
C GLN A 21 1.76 0.78 19.13
N LEU A 22 1.00 0.48 18.07
CA LEU A 22 0.72 -0.88 17.61
C LEU A 22 1.46 -1.22 16.32
N SER A 23 2.45 -0.42 15.93
CA SER A 23 3.23 -0.62 14.71
C SER A 23 4.67 -0.99 15.07
N GLU A 24 5.26 -1.91 14.31
CA GLU A 24 6.69 -2.18 14.38
C GLU A 24 7.48 -1.11 13.60
N SER A 25 8.81 -1.07 13.80
CA SER A 25 9.67 -0.13 13.07
C SER A 25 9.77 -0.49 11.59
N TYR A 26 9.61 0.52 10.73
CA TYR A 26 9.76 0.39 9.28
C TYR A 26 11.22 0.55 8.80
N ASP A 27 12.20 0.74 9.70
CA ASP A 27 13.59 1.03 9.31
C ASP A 27 14.19 -0.07 8.41
N SER A 28 13.99 -1.34 8.79
CA SER A 28 14.55 -2.48 8.06
C SER A 28 14.01 -2.56 6.64
N ILE A 29 12.70 -2.43 6.46
CA ILE A 29 12.08 -2.52 5.13
C ILE A 29 12.46 -1.32 4.26
N LEU A 30 12.44 -0.10 4.81
CA LEU A 30 12.84 1.10 4.07
C LEU A 30 14.32 1.06 3.68
N LYS A 31 15.18 0.46 4.50
CA LYS A 31 16.60 0.25 4.19
C LYS A 31 16.77 -0.70 3.01
N VAL A 32 16.01 -1.80 2.97
CA VAL A 32 16.00 -2.75 1.85
C VAL A 32 15.52 -2.07 0.56
N GLN A 33 14.55 -1.15 0.67
CA GLN A 33 14.02 -0.34 -0.43
C GLN A 33 14.93 0.82 -0.87
N GLY A 34 16.14 0.95 -0.30
CA GLY A 34 17.11 1.97 -0.71
C GLY A 34 16.90 3.37 -0.13
N VAL A 35 15.97 3.55 0.81
CA VAL A 35 15.72 4.85 1.45
C VAL A 35 16.93 5.23 2.32
N ASN A 36 17.45 6.45 2.19
CA ASN A 36 18.62 6.91 2.93
C ASN A 36 18.38 6.96 4.46
N TRP A 37 19.46 6.84 5.25
CA TRP A 37 19.38 6.71 6.72
C TRP A 37 18.63 7.86 7.41
N LEU A 38 18.85 9.11 6.99
CA LEU A 38 18.23 10.27 7.62
C LEU A 38 16.71 10.27 7.42
N THR A 39 16.26 10.02 6.18
CA THR A 39 14.84 9.93 5.86
C THR A 39 14.15 8.79 6.62
N ARG A 40 14.82 7.63 6.77
CA ARG A 40 14.27 6.52 7.57
C ARG A 40 14.11 6.89 9.05
N LYS A 41 15.05 7.64 9.63
CA LYS A 41 14.92 8.10 11.01
C LYS A 41 13.71 9.02 11.16
N VAL A 42 13.53 9.99 10.26
CA VAL A 42 12.37 10.90 10.29
C VAL A 42 11.05 10.13 10.15
N LEU A 43 10.97 9.17 9.21
CA LEU A 43 9.77 8.36 9.01
C LEU A 43 9.42 7.47 10.22
N ASN A 44 10.41 6.97 10.96
CA ASN A 44 10.15 6.14 12.14
C ASN A 44 9.60 6.91 13.35
N VAL A 45 9.80 8.23 13.43
CA VAL A 45 9.18 9.08 14.46
C VAL A 45 7.96 9.85 13.95
N GLY A 46 7.78 9.94 12.63
CA GLY A 46 6.66 10.63 12.01
C GLY A 46 5.40 9.78 11.94
N ASN A 47 4.24 10.42 12.09
CA ASN A 47 2.96 9.79 11.78
C ASN A 47 2.68 9.87 10.27
N ILE A 48 2.12 8.81 9.70
CA ILE A 48 1.64 8.77 8.31
C ILE A 48 0.12 8.74 8.35
N THR A 49 -0.50 9.64 7.58
CA THR A 49 -1.94 9.65 7.36
C THR A 49 -2.25 9.40 5.91
N MET A 50 -3.38 8.76 5.61
CA MET A 50 -3.82 8.45 4.26
C MET A 50 -5.27 8.88 4.10
N THR A 51 -5.58 9.55 3.00
CA THR A 51 -6.96 9.73 2.55
C THR A 51 -7.19 8.83 1.35
N ILE A 52 -8.12 7.89 1.49
CA ILE A 52 -8.45 6.92 0.46
C ILE A 52 -9.80 7.29 -0.15
N LYS A 53 -9.87 7.25 -1.48
CA LYS A 53 -11.12 7.33 -2.25
C LYS A 53 -11.22 6.10 -3.14
N GLN A 54 -12.31 5.36 -3.02
CA GLN A 54 -12.60 4.19 -3.83
C GLN A 54 -13.89 4.40 -4.62
N TYR A 55 -13.87 4.09 -5.92
CA TYR A 55 -15.08 4.17 -6.75
C TYR A 55 -15.02 3.16 -7.90
N ALA A 56 -16.18 2.75 -8.41
CA ALA A 56 -16.26 1.97 -9.65
C ALA A 56 -16.50 2.91 -10.84
N ASP A 57 -15.81 2.64 -11.95
CA ASP A 57 -16.08 3.35 -13.21
C ASP A 57 -17.26 2.73 -13.99
N LYS A 58 -17.57 3.32 -15.15
CA LYS A 58 -18.66 2.85 -16.03
C LYS A 58 -18.43 1.45 -16.60
N ALA A 59 -17.18 0.98 -16.66
CA ALA A 59 -16.80 -0.36 -17.10
C ALA A 59 -16.80 -1.38 -15.94
N GLY A 60 -17.04 -0.92 -14.70
CA GLY A 60 -17.08 -1.74 -13.51
C GLY A 60 -15.72 -1.95 -12.84
N PHE A 61 -14.65 -1.30 -13.31
CA PHE A 61 -13.35 -1.41 -12.67
C PHE A 61 -13.27 -0.52 -11.43
N THR A 62 -12.65 -1.03 -10.37
CA THR A 62 -12.46 -0.27 -9.12
C THR A 62 -11.21 0.59 -9.22
N HIS A 63 -11.40 1.89 -9.02
CA HIS A 63 -10.35 2.89 -8.86
C HIS A 63 -10.10 3.15 -7.38
N LEU A 64 -8.83 3.29 -7.02
CA LEU A 64 -8.38 3.59 -5.66
C LEU A 64 -7.38 4.74 -5.73
N THR A 65 -7.77 5.90 -5.24
CA THR A 65 -6.86 7.04 -5.04
C THR A 65 -6.43 7.07 -3.58
N ILE A 66 -5.13 7.03 -3.35
CA ILE A 66 -4.52 7.09 -2.02
C ILE A 66 -3.64 8.33 -1.94
N ASP A 67 -4.04 9.31 -1.13
CA ASP A 67 -3.21 10.47 -0.80
C ASP A 67 -2.55 10.25 0.57
N SER A 68 -1.25 9.97 0.57
CA SER A 68 -0.46 9.74 1.77
C SER A 68 0.28 11.02 2.17
N LYS A 69 0.12 11.42 3.43
CA LYS A 69 0.88 12.52 4.04
C LYS A 69 1.76 11.96 5.15
N SER A 70 3.06 12.23 5.06
CA SER A 70 4.00 12.03 6.16
C SER A 70 4.14 13.31 6.97
N GLY A 71 4.08 13.19 8.29
CA GLY A 71 4.55 14.25 9.18
C GLY A 71 6.06 14.50 9.00
N SER A 72 6.53 15.65 9.48
CA SER A 72 7.97 15.91 9.68
C SER A 72 8.81 16.15 8.42
N GLY A 73 8.22 16.72 7.35
CA GLY A 73 8.98 17.25 6.21
C GLY A 73 9.41 16.22 5.15
N VAL A 74 8.95 14.97 5.27
CA VAL A 74 9.08 13.97 4.20
C VAL A 74 7.99 14.22 3.14
N PRO A 75 8.29 14.13 1.84
CA PRO A 75 7.27 14.27 0.81
C PRO A 75 6.17 13.21 0.95
N GLY A 76 4.91 13.65 0.91
CA GLY A 76 3.78 12.76 0.72
C GLY A 76 3.75 12.17 -0.69
N SER A 77 2.77 11.30 -0.96
CA SER A 77 2.56 10.69 -2.28
C SER A 77 1.09 10.58 -2.62
N ILE A 78 0.79 10.56 -3.92
CA ILE A 78 -0.54 10.25 -4.44
C ILE A 78 -0.41 9.04 -5.35
N GLU A 79 -1.16 7.99 -5.05
CA GLU A 79 -1.18 6.76 -5.83
C GLU A 79 -2.58 6.58 -6.41
N ASN A 80 -2.68 6.53 -7.74
CA ASN A 80 -3.91 6.22 -8.45
C ASN A 80 -3.82 4.79 -8.98
N ARG A 81 -4.58 3.88 -8.37
CA ARG A 81 -4.59 2.47 -8.72
C ARG A 81 -5.90 2.09 -9.41
N LEU A 82 -5.79 1.22 -10.39
CA LEU A 82 -6.92 0.57 -11.05
C LEU A 82 -6.81 -0.93 -10.80
N LEU A 83 -7.84 -1.52 -10.21
CA LEU A 83 -7.91 -2.94 -9.90
C LEU A 83 -8.27 -3.74 -11.16
N ASN A 84 -7.34 -3.80 -12.11
CA ASN A 84 -7.51 -4.52 -13.37
C ASN A 84 -6.33 -5.44 -13.73
N ASN A 85 -5.44 -5.70 -12.77
CA ASN A 85 -4.28 -6.58 -12.94
C ASN A 85 -3.30 -6.16 -14.06
N GLU A 86 -3.31 -4.89 -14.46
CA GLU A 86 -2.33 -4.33 -15.38
C GLU A 86 -1.19 -3.65 -14.63
N THR A 87 0.03 -3.89 -15.10
CA THR A 87 1.23 -3.22 -14.60
C THR A 87 1.32 -1.80 -15.15
N ARG A 88 1.65 -0.84 -14.29
CA ARG A 88 1.78 0.58 -14.65
C ARG A 88 3.06 1.17 -14.08
N HIS A 89 3.68 2.06 -14.84
CA HIS A 89 4.82 2.83 -14.36
C HIS A 89 4.37 4.07 -13.58
N ALA A 90 5.11 4.39 -12.52
CA ALA A 90 4.95 5.62 -11.76
C ALA A 90 6.30 6.12 -11.24
N SER A 91 6.34 7.38 -10.82
CA SER A 91 7.47 7.94 -10.06
C SER A 91 6.98 8.26 -8.66
N HIS A 92 7.55 7.61 -7.65
CA HIS A 92 7.23 7.82 -6.25
C HIS A 92 8.26 8.77 -5.60
N PRO A 93 7.83 9.79 -4.83
CA PRO A 93 8.75 10.75 -4.22
C PRO A 93 9.83 10.16 -3.31
N LEU A 94 9.54 9.00 -2.68
CA LEU A 94 10.47 8.28 -1.80
C LEU A 94 11.24 7.16 -2.51
N PHE A 95 10.67 6.57 -3.56
CA PHE A 95 11.14 5.31 -4.16
C PHE A 95 11.48 5.45 -5.64
N GLY A 96 11.67 6.67 -6.16
CA GLY A 96 12.05 6.86 -7.56
C GLY A 96 11.07 6.21 -8.54
N LYS A 97 11.58 5.57 -9.60
CA LYS A 97 10.78 4.90 -10.62
C LYS A 97 10.30 3.55 -10.12
N ILE A 98 9.01 3.30 -10.24
CA ILE A 98 8.38 2.04 -9.84
C ILE A 98 7.45 1.51 -10.93
N THR A 99 7.19 0.21 -10.92
CA THR A 99 6.03 -0.43 -11.52
C THR A 99 5.06 -0.86 -10.42
N GLY A 100 3.77 -0.77 -10.70
CA GLY A 100 2.72 -1.21 -9.78
C GLY A 100 1.66 -2.03 -10.52
N CYS A 101 1.23 -3.13 -9.91
CA CYS A 101 0.05 -3.89 -10.35
C CYS A 101 -0.91 -4.02 -9.17
N THR A 102 -2.21 -4.01 -9.46
CA THR A 102 -3.25 -4.08 -8.43
C THR A 102 -4.43 -4.88 -8.94
N ALA A 103 -4.85 -5.85 -8.14
CA ALA A 103 -5.92 -6.78 -8.52
C ALA A 103 -6.74 -7.19 -7.30
N ARG A 104 -8.01 -7.52 -7.54
CA ARG A 104 -8.84 -8.27 -6.60
C ARG A 104 -8.69 -9.75 -6.91
N VAL A 105 -8.37 -10.56 -5.91
CA VAL A 105 -8.06 -11.98 -6.07
C VAL A 105 -8.82 -12.81 -5.04
N ASN A 106 -9.06 -14.09 -5.33
CA ASN A 106 -9.45 -15.03 -4.28
C ASN A 106 -8.21 -15.43 -3.48
N LEU A 107 -8.38 -15.80 -2.20
CA LEU A 107 -7.25 -16.24 -1.38
C LEU A 107 -6.52 -17.45 -1.98
N ALA A 108 -7.25 -18.35 -2.64
CA ALA A 108 -6.70 -19.53 -3.31
C ALA A 108 -5.79 -19.18 -4.51
N ASP A 109 -5.92 -17.97 -5.07
CA ASP A 109 -5.15 -17.51 -6.22
C ASP A 109 -3.91 -16.69 -5.81
N LEU A 110 -3.63 -16.57 -4.50
CA LEU A 110 -2.48 -15.83 -4.01
C LEU A 110 -1.17 -16.56 -4.34
N PRO A 111 -0.09 -15.83 -4.65
CA PRO A 111 1.14 -16.40 -5.20
C PRO A 111 1.98 -17.18 -4.18
N SER A 112 1.60 -17.20 -2.90
CA SER A 112 2.30 -17.97 -1.88
C SER A 112 1.34 -18.49 -0.80
N ALA A 113 1.66 -19.66 -0.27
CA ALA A 113 0.90 -20.25 0.84
C ALA A 113 0.91 -19.37 2.09
N TRP A 114 2.01 -18.64 2.31
CA TRP A 114 2.11 -17.69 3.42
C TRP A 114 1.10 -16.55 3.31
N LEU A 115 0.87 -16.01 2.10
CA LEU A 115 -0.14 -14.97 1.87
C LEU A 115 -1.57 -15.51 2.00
N ALA A 116 -1.79 -16.80 1.75
CA ALA A 116 -3.11 -17.43 1.82
C ALA A 116 -3.51 -17.89 3.23
N ASP A 117 -2.65 -17.71 4.23
CA ASP A 117 -2.86 -18.16 5.62
C ASP A 117 -3.08 -16.99 6.59
N GLY A 118 -3.58 -17.27 7.81
CA GLY A 118 -3.73 -16.29 8.89
C GLY A 118 -4.92 -15.33 8.77
N TRP A 119 -5.85 -15.61 7.85
CA TRP A 119 -7.06 -14.81 7.64
C TRP A 119 -8.19 -15.15 8.62
N GLU A 120 -9.06 -14.18 8.89
CA GLU A 120 -10.28 -14.42 9.66
C GLU A 120 -11.19 -15.44 8.98
N GLN A 121 -11.93 -16.22 9.79
CA GLN A 121 -12.82 -17.26 9.28
C GLN A 121 -13.85 -16.67 8.32
N GLY A 122 -13.99 -17.28 7.13
CA GLY A 122 -14.92 -16.82 6.09
C GLY A 122 -14.34 -15.80 5.10
N THR A 123 -13.09 -15.34 5.30
CA THR A 123 -12.39 -14.53 4.30
C THR A 123 -12.15 -15.35 3.03
N THR A 124 -12.55 -14.82 1.88
CA THR A 124 -12.41 -15.51 0.58
C THR A 124 -11.69 -14.68 -0.48
N ARG A 125 -11.58 -13.36 -0.29
CA ARG A 125 -11.05 -12.42 -1.28
C ARG A 125 -10.09 -11.43 -0.63
N ALA A 126 -9.14 -10.95 -1.41
CA ALA A 126 -8.18 -9.92 -1.03
C ALA A 126 -7.95 -8.93 -2.18
N ILE A 127 -7.35 -7.79 -1.85
CA ILE A 127 -6.70 -6.92 -2.83
C ILE A 127 -5.20 -7.18 -2.73
N ILE A 128 -4.58 -7.61 -3.84
CA ILE A 128 -3.13 -7.73 -3.92
C ILE A 128 -2.57 -6.49 -4.63
N ILE A 129 -1.54 -5.90 -4.03
CA ILE A 129 -0.78 -4.77 -4.57
C ILE A 129 0.67 -5.21 -4.65
N THR A 130 1.23 -5.20 -5.85
CA THR A 130 2.66 -5.47 -6.06
C THR A 130 3.31 -4.21 -6.58
N THR A 131 4.46 -3.87 -6.00
CA THR A 131 5.28 -2.73 -6.42
C THR A 131 6.70 -3.22 -6.65
N GLU A 132 7.30 -2.85 -7.77
CA GLU A 132 8.70 -3.15 -8.05
C GLU A 132 9.45 -1.83 -8.28
N HIS A 133 10.61 -1.70 -7.65
CA HIS A 133 11.44 -0.51 -7.73
C HIS A 133 12.44 -0.71 -8.88
N LEU A 134 12.42 0.19 -9.86
CA LEU A 134 13.19 0.05 -11.10
C LEU A 134 14.59 0.67 -11.01
N ASP A 135 14.82 1.55 -10.04
CA ASP A 135 16.12 2.21 -9.84
C ASP A 135 17.06 1.41 -8.91
N ILE A 136 16.54 0.34 -8.29
CA ILE A 136 17.34 -0.64 -7.55
C ILE A 136 17.13 -2.01 -8.19
N ASP A 137 18.20 -2.76 -8.46
CA ASP A 137 18.11 -4.11 -9.06
C ASP A 137 17.58 -5.16 -8.04
N ARG A 138 16.48 -4.84 -7.34
CA ARG A 138 15.87 -5.67 -6.29
C ARG A 138 14.35 -5.51 -6.26
N VAL A 139 13.65 -6.63 -6.34
CA VAL A 139 12.20 -6.70 -6.04
C VAL A 139 12.03 -6.63 -4.52
N THR A 140 11.20 -5.72 -4.03
CA THR A 140 10.93 -5.50 -2.59
C THR A 140 9.45 -5.57 -2.29
#